data_AF-A0AA51BG55-F1
#
_entry.id   AF-A0AA51BG55-F1
#
_cell.length_a   1.000
_cell.length_b   1.000
_cell.length_c   1.000
_cell.angle_alpha   90.00
_cell.angle_beta   90.00
_cell.angle_gamma   90.00
#
_symmetry.space_group_name_H-M   'P 1'
#
loop_
_entity.id
_entity.type
_entity.pdbx_description
1 polymer ?
#
loop_
_entity_poly.entity_id
_entity_poly.type
_entity_poly.pdbx_seq_one_letter_code
_entity_poly.pdbx_strand_id
1 'polypeptide(L)'
;GVKSVCLLDIEKLNEIDLYSQFLAPPDKVGENRAEASLQRARALNPMVEVSAETKAVDDLPDNYFSAFDIVCATGLKQEQLERINNICRDNNKKFLCGDVWGMFGYMFADLVDHEYSEEIVQHKAVKRGPDDTEKSARETVTITVKRRAIYVPLQNALSADWSKPELRSRLRRGDPSYFVMKILLRFRDEYNRNPDPSNRKGDTEVLFRMRDELVKE
;
A
#
# COMPACT_ATOMS: atom_id res chain seq x y z
N GLY A 1 -11.24 -9.63 -13.55
CA GLY A 1 -11.30 -9.58 -12.07
C GLY A 1 -10.27 -10.54 -11.52
N VAL A 2 -9.77 -10.30 -10.32
CA VAL A 2 -8.97 -11.31 -9.59
C VAL A 2 -9.82 -12.55 -9.30
N LYS A 3 -9.21 -13.68 -8.92
CA LYS A 3 -9.94 -14.90 -8.56
C LYS A 3 -10.82 -14.69 -7.32
N SER A 4 -10.23 -14.13 -6.26
CA SER A 4 -10.89 -13.94 -4.97
C SER A 4 -10.35 -12.72 -4.25
N VAL A 5 -11.16 -12.15 -3.35
CA VAL A 5 -10.80 -11.07 -2.43
C VAL A 5 -11.31 -11.42 -1.03
N CYS A 6 -10.43 -11.42 -0.03
CA CYS A 6 -10.83 -11.53 1.37
C CYS A 6 -10.74 -10.15 2.02
N LEU A 7 -11.85 -9.68 2.61
CA LEU A 7 -11.88 -8.46 3.42
C LEU A 7 -11.62 -8.85 4.87
N LEU A 8 -10.53 -8.37 5.46
CA LEU A 8 -10.20 -8.63 6.86
C LEU A 8 -10.34 -7.31 7.63
N ASP A 9 -11.31 -7.25 8.54
CA ASP A 9 -11.50 -6.11 9.43
C ASP A 9 -12.14 -6.59 10.74
N ILE A 10 -11.62 -6.16 11.88
CA ILE A 10 -12.19 -6.47 13.20
C ILE A 10 -13.20 -5.43 13.67
N GLU A 11 -13.15 -4.24 13.07
CA GLU A 11 -13.88 -3.08 13.53
C GLU A 11 -15.36 -3.18 13.16
N LYS A 12 -16.18 -2.54 13.98
CA LYS A 12 -17.60 -2.35 13.66
C LYS A 12 -17.77 -1.18 12.71
N LEU A 13 -18.80 -1.27 11.87
CA LEU A 13 -19.25 -0.14 11.06
C LEU A 13 -19.83 0.94 11.98
N ASN A 14 -19.24 2.12 11.97
CA ASN A 14 -19.71 3.28 12.72
C ASN A 14 -20.39 4.29 11.79
N GLU A 15 -21.17 5.23 12.34
CA GLU A 15 -21.85 6.27 11.53
C GLU A 15 -20.88 7.10 10.68
N ILE A 16 -19.69 7.40 11.20
CA ILE A 16 -18.67 8.17 10.49
C ILE A 16 -18.13 7.42 9.25
N ASP A 17 -18.17 6.08 9.25
CA ASP A 17 -17.69 5.29 8.13
C ASP A 17 -18.59 5.50 6.90
N LEU A 18 -19.88 5.81 7.09
CA LEU A 18 -20.84 5.98 5.99
C LEU A 18 -20.49 7.13 5.04
N TYR A 19 -19.66 8.08 5.47
CA TYR A 19 -19.19 9.18 4.64
C TYR A 19 -18.09 8.78 3.64
N SER A 20 -17.42 7.65 3.86
CA SER A 20 -16.25 7.23 3.05
C SER A 20 -16.25 5.76 2.65
N GLN A 21 -17.05 4.91 3.29
CA GLN A 21 -17.18 3.48 3.02
C GLN A 21 -18.47 3.19 2.26
N PHE A 22 -18.43 3.28 0.93
CA PHE A 22 -19.61 3.08 0.08
C PHE A 22 -20.07 1.62 -0.01
N LEU A 23 -19.24 0.65 0.38
CA LEU A 23 -19.58 -0.77 0.31
C LEU A 23 -20.50 -1.21 1.46
N ALA A 24 -20.50 -0.51 2.58
CA ALA A 24 -21.35 -0.82 3.72
C ALA A 24 -22.62 0.05 3.68
N PRO A 25 -23.83 -0.53 3.76
CA PRO A 25 -25.06 0.24 3.73
C PRO A 25 -25.40 0.80 5.13
N PRO A 26 -26.14 1.94 5.23
CA PRO A 26 -26.43 2.59 6.52
C PRO A 26 -27.19 1.74 7.54
N ASP A 27 -28.03 0.80 7.09
CA ASP A 27 -28.78 -0.14 7.93
C ASP A 27 -27.90 -1.20 8.61
N LYS A 28 -26.61 -1.24 8.30
CA LYS A 28 -25.62 -2.18 8.84
C LYS A 28 -24.71 -1.59 9.91
N VAL A 29 -24.98 -0.37 10.37
CA VAL A 29 -24.21 0.25 11.46
C VAL A 29 -24.28 -0.63 12.71
N GLY A 30 -23.12 -0.87 13.33
CA GLY A 30 -22.95 -1.76 14.47
C GLY A 30 -22.57 -3.21 14.12
N GLU A 31 -22.75 -3.65 12.88
CA GLU A 31 -22.22 -4.93 12.37
C GLU A 31 -20.72 -4.82 12.08
N ASN A 32 -20.02 -5.94 11.87
CA ASN A 32 -18.61 -5.94 11.47
C ASN A 32 -18.45 -5.27 10.09
N ARG A 33 -17.44 -4.41 9.93
CA ARG A 33 -17.24 -3.60 8.73
C ARG A 33 -16.95 -4.43 7.47
N ALA A 34 -16.17 -5.51 7.59
CA ALA A 34 -15.87 -6.41 6.48
C ALA A 34 -17.14 -7.18 6.05
N GLU A 35 -17.89 -7.73 7.01
CA GLU A 35 -19.14 -8.45 6.74
C GLU A 35 -20.21 -7.54 6.11
N ALA A 36 -20.41 -6.34 6.68
CA ALA A 36 -21.35 -5.34 6.16
C ALA A 36 -21.06 -4.93 4.71
N SER A 37 -19.80 -5.06 4.27
CA SER A 37 -19.36 -4.70 2.92
C SER A 37 -19.52 -5.82 1.90
N LEU A 38 -19.73 -7.06 2.32
CA LEU A 38 -19.69 -8.24 1.44
C LEU A 38 -20.69 -8.19 0.30
N GLN A 39 -21.95 -7.84 0.58
CA GLN A 39 -23.01 -7.89 -0.42
C GLN A 39 -22.73 -6.92 -1.58
N ARG A 40 -22.38 -5.66 -1.28
CA ARG A 40 -22.06 -4.67 -2.31
C ARG A 40 -20.75 -5.00 -3.01
N ALA A 41 -19.74 -5.51 -2.30
CA ALA A 41 -18.49 -5.92 -2.90
C ALA A 41 -18.68 -7.05 -3.94
N ARG A 42 -19.48 -8.07 -3.61
CA ARG A 42 -19.85 -9.16 -4.55
C ARG A 42 -20.64 -8.65 -5.75
N ALA A 43 -21.51 -7.66 -5.55
CA ALA A 43 -22.32 -7.08 -6.63
C ALA A 43 -21.49 -6.36 -7.71
N LEU A 44 -20.27 -5.91 -7.39
CA LEU A 44 -19.38 -5.28 -8.37
C LEU A 44 -18.92 -6.26 -9.46
N ASN A 45 -18.71 -7.53 -9.11
CA ASN A 45 -18.35 -8.57 -10.06
C ASN A 45 -18.67 -9.98 -9.52
N PRO A 46 -19.77 -10.61 -9.96
CA PRO A 46 -20.17 -11.95 -9.52
C PRO A 46 -19.15 -13.06 -9.83
N MET A 47 -18.19 -12.84 -10.72
CA MET A 47 -17.12 -13.79 -11.04
C MET A 47 -15.98 -13.79 -10.02
N VAL A 48 -15.98 -12.85 -9.06
CA VAL A 48 -14.95 -12.75 -8.01
C VAL A 48 -15.52 -13.34 -6.71
N GLU A 49 -14.83 -14.31 -6.14
CA GLU A 49 -15.17 -14.82 -4.82
C GLU A 49 -14.79 -13.79 -3.74
N VAL A 50 -15.78 -13.24 -3.03
CA VAL A 50 -15.53 -12.29 -1.93
C VAL A 50 -15.89 -12.92 -0.60
N SER A 51 -14.95 -12.93 0.34
CA SER A 51 -15.11 -13.42 1.72
C SER A 51 -14.76 -12.35 2.75
N ALA A 52 -15.15 -12.57 4.00
CA ALA A 52 -14.75 -11.72 5.13
C ALA A 52 -14.05 -12.57 6.20
N GLU A 53 -13.09 -11.97 6.90
CA GLU A 53 -12.45 -12.49 8.10
C GLU A 53 -12.53 -11.41 9.18
N THR A 54 -12.90 -11.80 10.40
CA THR A 54 -13.20 -10.88 11.50
C THR A 54 -12.27 -11.06 12.69
N LYS A 55 -11.30 -12.00 12.61
CA LYS A 55 -10.25 -12.16 13.61
C LYS A 55 -9.20 -11.07 13.47
N ALA A 56 -8.57 -10.71 14.60
CA ALA A 56 -7.44 -9.80 14.58
C ALA A 56 -6.27 -10.41 13.82
N VAL A 57 -5.49 -9.56 13.16
CA VAL A 57 -4.29 -10.00 12.44
C VAL A 57 -3.30 -10.74 13.34
N ASP A 58 -3.25 -10.39 14.62
CA ASP A 58 -2.38 -11.02 15.62
C ASP A 58 -2.86 -12.42 16.03
N ASP A 59 -4.16 -12.69 15.92
CA ASP A 59 -4.76 -13.98 16.25
C ASP A 59 -4.70 -14.98 15.08
N LEU A 60 -4.34 -14.51 13.88
CA LEU A 60 -4.23 -15.34 12.70
C LEU A 60 -2.84 -15.98 12.61
N PRO A 61 -2.75 -17.28 12.29
CA PRO A 61 -1.47 -17.95 12.13
C PRO A 61 -0.73 -17.44 10.89
N ASP A 62 0.59 -17.44 10.91
CA ASP A 62 1.41 -16.86 9.83
C ASP A 62 1.10 -17.48 8.45
N ASN A 63 0.81 -18.79 8.41
CA ASN A 63 0.46 -19.47 7.18
C ASN A 63 -0.85 -18.96 6.53
N TYR A 64 -1.71 -18.27 7.28
CA TYR A 64 -2.91 -17.62 6.74
C TYR A 64 -2.56 -16.63 5.63
N PHE A 65 -1.58 -15.76 5.87
CA PHE A 65 -1.19 -14.72 4.90
C PHE A 65 -0.51 -15.32 3.66
N SER A 66 0.16 -16.46 3.82
CA SER A 66 0.79 -17.19 2.70
C SER A 66 -0.21 -17.84 1.74
N ALA A 67 -1.49 -17.94 2.11
CA ALA A 67 -2.55 -18.44 1.23
C ALA A 67 -2.91 -17.46 0.10
N PHE A 68 -2.54 -16.19 0.22
CA PHE A 68 -2.83 -15.13 -0.75
C PHE A 68 -1.65 -14.87 -1.68
N ASP A 69 -1.92 -14.45 -2.92
CA ASP A 69 -0.88 -14.03 -3.87
C ASP A 69 -0.35 -12.62 -3.57
N ILE A 70 -1.21 -11.79 -2.98
CA ILE A 70 -0.93 -10.42 -2.56
C ILE A 70 -1.71 -10.09 -1.29
N VAL A 71 -1.05 -9.45 -0.34
CA VAL A 71 -1.68 -8.93 0.89
C VAL A 71 -1.59 -7.41 0.87
N CYS A 72 -2.74 -6.74 1.04
CA CYS A 72 -2.84 -5.28 1.11
C CYS A 72 -3.28 -4.88 2.53
N ALA A 73 -2.40 -4.23 3.28
CA ALA A 73 -2.65 -3.88 4.68
C ALA A 73 -2.85 -2.37 4.87
N THR A 74 -3.86 -1.98 5.64
CA THR A 74 -4.19 -0.59 5.98
C THR A 74 -4.62 -0.53 7.44
N GLY A 75 -4.43 0.61 8.12
CA GLY A 75 -4.94 0.79 9.48
C GLY A 75 -4.24 -0.02 10.57
N LEU A 76 -3.14 -0.72 10.26
CA LEU A 76 -2.39 -1.56 11.20
C LEU A 76 -1.25 -0.79 11.89
N LYS A 77 -0.74 -1.37 12.97
CA LYS A 77 0.49 -0.95 13.67
C LYS A 77 1.74 -1.30 12.87
N GLN A 78 2.85 -0.60 13.13
CA GLN A 78 4.11 -0.86 12.40
C GLN A 78 4.57 -2.31 12.57
N GLU A 79 4.55 -2.84 13.79
CA GLU A 79 4.95 -4.23 14.08
C GLU A 79 4.09 -5.26 13.32
N GLN A 80 2.78 -5.02 13.23
CA GLN A 80 1.86 -5.88 12.49
C GLN A 80 2.16 -5.85 10.98
N LEU A 81 2.42 -4.66 10.42
CA LEU A 81 2.80 -4.49 9.02
C LEU A 81 4.12 -5.20 8.71
N GLU A 82 5.12 -5.05 9.57
CA GLU A 82 6.43 -5.71 9.43
C GLU A 82 6.30 -7.23 9.53
N ARG A 83 5.53 -7.76 10.50
CA ARG A 83 5.25 -9.20 10.62
C ARG A 83 4.64 -9.76 9.34
N ILE A 84 3.56 -9.14 8.84
CA ILE A 84 2.87 -9.62 7.63
C ILE A 84 3.78 -9.52 6.41
N ASN A 85 4.55 -8.43 6.25
CA ASN A 85 5.50 -8.29 5.15
C ASN A 85 6.58 -9.37 5.17
N ASN A 86 7.15 -9.67 6.33
CA ASN A 86 8.17 -10.73 6.48
C ASN A 86 7.59 -12.10 6.13
N ILE A 87 6.40 -12.44 6.64
CA ILE A 87 5.70 -13.69 6.29
C ILE A 87 5.47 -13.79 4.78
N CYS A 88 5.01 -12.70 4.15
CA CYS A 88 4.81 -12.66 2.71
C CYS A 88 6.12 -12.92 1.97
N ARG A 89 7.19 -12.23 2.37
CA ARG A 89 8.51 -12.35 1.75
C ARG A 89 9.09 -13.76 1.85
N ASP A 90 9.00 -14.38 3.01
CA ASP A 90 9.46 -15.76 3.26
C ASP A 90 8.73 -16.79 2.39
N ASN A 91 7.50 -16.48 1.98
CA ASN A 91 6.67 -17.32 1.13
C ASN A 91 6.59 -16.82 -0.33
N ASN A 92 7.45 -15.88 -0.73
CA ASN A 92 7.48 -15.24 -2.05
C ASN A 92 6.11 -14.69 -2.50
N LYS A 93 5.39 -14.06 -1.56
CA LYS A 93 4.11 -13.37 -1.76
C LYS A 93 4.32 -11.86 -1.80
N LYS A 94 3.46 -11.18 -2.55
CA LYS A 94 3.52 -9.73 -2.69
C LYS A 94 2.86 -9.06 -1.50
N PHE A 95 3.41 -7.94 -1.06
CA PHE A 95 2.88 -7.17 0.04
C PHE A 95 2.75 -5.69 -0.33
N LEU A 96 1.61 -5.11 -0.02
CA LEU A 96 1.35 -3.67 -0.11
C LEU A 96 0.86 -3.19 1.25
N CYS A 97 1.24 -1.98 1.63
CA CYS A 97 0.57 -1.28 2.71
C CYS A 97 0.44 0.21 2.45
N GLY A 98 -0.46 0.85 3.16
CA GLY A 98 -0.67 2.29 3.06
C GLY A 98 -1.74 2.78 4.02
N ASP A 99 -1.77 4.09 4.21
CA ASP A 99 -2.82 4.78 4.94
C ASP A 99 -3.04 6.18 4.37
N VAL A 100 -4.17 6.76 4.77
CA VAL A 100 -4.53 8.14 4.52
C VAL A 100 -4.81 8.83 5.87
N TRP A 101 -4.19 9.97 6.08
CA TRP A 101 -4.39 10.86 7.23
C TRP A 101 -4.74 12.26 6.74
N GLY A 102 -6.03 12.56 6.63
CA GLY A 102 -6.51 13.81 6.05
C GLY A 102 -6.15 13.92 4.57
N MET A 103 -5.38 14.93 4.19
CA MET A 103 -4.89 15.13 2.81
C MET A 103 -3.55 14.45 2.53
N PHE A 104 -2.95 13.84 3.54
CA PHE A 104 -1.70 13.11 3.42
C PHE A 104 -1.98 11.62 3.28
N GLY A 105 -1.19 10.92 2.48
CA GLY A 105 -1.26 9.47 2.38
C GLY A 105 0.05 8.89 1.89
N TYR A 106 0.24 7.61 2.14
CA TYR A 106 1.41 6.88 1.66
C TYR A 106 1.01 5.51 1.13
N MET A 107 1.87 4.97 0.30
CA MET A 107 1.85 3.57 -0.08
C MET A 107 3.28 3.02 -0.08
N PHE A 108 3.40 1.77 0.33
CA PHE A 108 4.60 0.97 0.23
C PHE A 108 4.29 -0.32 -0.52
N ALA A 109 5.26 -0.80 -1.28
CA ALA A 109 5.17 -2.05 -2.01
C ALA A 109 6.44 -2.87 -1.81
N ASP A 110 6.27 -4.15 -1.48
CA ASP A 110 7.31 -5.16 -1.53
C ASP A 110 6.83 -6.31 -2.44
N LEU A 111 7.37 -6.32 -3.66
CA LEU A 111 7.08 -7.37 -4.64
C LEU A 111 8.17 -8.45 -4.66
N VAL A 112 9.04 -8.46 -3.65
CA VAL A 112 10.19 -9.37 -3.51
C VAL A 112 11.15 -9.21 -4.70
N ASP A 113 11.27 -10.22 -5.55
CA ASP A 113 12.05 -10.19 -6.78
C ASP A 113 11.08 -10.25 -7.97
N HIS A 114 10.76 -9.07 -8.49
CA HIS A 114 9.64 -8.91 -9.41
C HIS A 114 10.10 -8.78 -10.86
N GLU A 115 9.78 -9.80 -11.67
CA GLU A 115 9.91 -9.74 -13.12
C GLU A 115 8.59 -9.29 -13.77
N TYR A 116 8.69 -8.36 -14.72
CA TYR A 116 7.55 -7.83 -15.46
C TYR A 116 7.90 -7.54 -16.92
N SER A 117 6.87 -7.37 -17.76
CA SER A 117 7.04 -7.01 -19.17
C SER A 117 6.51 -5.61 -19.40
N GLU A 118 7.28 -4.80 -20.11
CA GLU A 118 6.97 -3.41 -20.45
C GLU A 118 6.84 -3.29 -21.97
N GLU A 119 5.73 -2.73 -22.44
CA GLU A 119 5.54 -2.42 -23.86
C GLU A 119 6.17 -1.06 -24.18
N ILE A 120 7.19 -1.07 -25.04
CA ILE A 120 7.91 0.13 -25.45
C ILE A 120 7.61 0.40 -26.92
N VAL A 121 7.15 1.61 -27.19
CA VAL A 121 6.92 2.08 -28.55
C VAL A 121 8.26 2.51 -29.16
N GLN A 122 8.65 1.89 -30.26
CA GLN A 122 9.83 2.26 -31.02
C GLN A 122 9.46 2.69 -32.44
N HIS A 123 10.09 3.75 -32.93
CA HIS A 123 9.98 4.16 -34.32
C HIS A 123 11.13 3.56 -35.12
N LYS A 124 10.86 2.51 -35.90
CA LYS A 124 11.85 1.86 -36.75
C LYS A 124 11.79 2.44 -38.16
N ALA A 125 12.96 2.61 -38.77
CA ALA A 125 13.05 2.99 -40.17
C ALA A 125 12.63 1.79 -41.04
N VAL A 126 11.68 2.00 -41.94
CA VAL A 126 11.25 0.97 -42.88
C VAL A 126 12.30 0.88 -44.00
N LYS A 127 12.86 -0.31 -44.24
CA LYS A 127 13.66 -0.55 -45.46
C LYS A 127 12.68 -0.70 -46.64
N ARG A 128 12.70 0.25 -47.58
CA ARG A 128 11.86 0.25 -48.79
C ARG A 128 12.67 -0.16 -50.04
N GLY A 129 11.98 -0.71 -51.03
CA GLY A 129 12.55 -1.11 -52.32
C GLY A 129 12.91 0.08 -53.22
N PRO A 130 13.53 -0.15 -54.39
CA PRO A 130 14.14 0.91 -55.21
C PRO A 130 13.18 1.96 -55.79
N ASP A 131 11.86 1.74 -55.82
CA ASP A 131 10.89 2.59 -56.52
C ASP A 131 10.08 3.56 -55.62
N ASP A 132 10.35 3.63 -54.30
CA ASP A 132 9.60 4.51 -53.39
C ASP A 132 10.18 5.94 -53.32
N THR A 133 9.39 6.94 -53.71
CA THR A 133 9.81 8.36 -53.82
C THR A 133 9.61 9.21 -52.56
N GLU A 134 8.99 8.67 -51.50
CA GLU A 134 8.78 9.39 -50.23
C GLU A 134 10.00 9.33 -49.29
N LYS A 135 10.57 10.49 -48.97
CA LYS A 135 11.64 10.61 -47.99
C LYS A 135 11.05 10.57 -46.56
N SER A 136 11.36 9.48 -45.84
CA SER A 136 11.23 9.29 -44.37
C SER A 136 9.93 8.71 -43.77
N ALA A 137 9.44 7.58 -44.30
CA ALA A 137 8.45 6.79 -43.57
C ALA A 137 9.07 6.08 -42.34
N ARG A 138 8.55 6.36 -41.14
CA ARG A 138 8.87 5.64 -39.90
C ARG A 138 7.67 4.78 -39.51
N GLU A 139 7.92 3.51 -39.19
CA GLU A 139 6.88 2.61 -38.68
C GLU A 139 6.97 2.56 -37.15
N THR A 140 5.82 2.70 -36.50
CA THR A 140 5.69 2.58 -35.06
C THR A 140 5.49 1.10 -34.72
N VAL A 141 6.46 0.51 -34.03
CA VAL A 141 6.43 -0.88 -33.61
C VAL A 141 6.41 -0.94 -32.09
N THR A 142 5.44 -1.65 -31.52
CA THR A 142 5.42 -1.97 -30.09
C THR A 142 6.27 -3.20 -29.85
N ILE A 143 7.26 -3.09 -28.96
CA ILE A 143 8.07 -4.22 -28.53
C ILE A 143 7.85 -4.51 -27.05
N THR A 144 7.76 -5.78 -26.69
CA THR A 144 7.66 -6.21 -25.29
C THR A 144 9.05 -6.47 -24.73
N VAL A 145 9.43 -5.78 -23.66
CA VAL A 145 10.75 -5.88 -23.02
C VAL A 145 10.58 -6.41 -21.60
N LYS A 146 11.32 -7.47 -21.25
CA LYS A 146 11.37 -7.99 -19.87
C LYS A 146 12.21 -7.09 -18.97
N ARG A 147 11.71 -6.84 -17.76
CA ARG A 147 12.32 -6.04 -16.70
C ARG A 147 12.32 -6.84 -15.41
N ARG A 148 13.20 -6.45 -14.47
CA ARG A 148 13.30 -7.03 -13.14
C ARG A 148 13.54 -5.91 -12.12
N ALA A 149 12.83 -5.96 -11.00
CA ALA A 149 12.96 -5.02 -9.90
C ALA A 149 13.06 -5.79 -8.58
N ILE A 150 14.10 -5.50 -7.79
CA ILE A 150 14.34 -6.13 -6.49
C ILE A 150 13.88 -5.16 -5.41
N TYR A 151 12.90 -5.57 -4.61
CA TYR A 151 12.30 -4.77 -3.55
C TYR A 151 12.93 -5.08 -2.18
N VAL A 152 12.91 -4.09 -1.30
CA VAL A 152 13.40 -4.20 0.08
C VAL A 152 12.23 -4.50 1.03
N PRO A 153 12.46 -5.19 2.15
CA PRO A 153 11.45 -5.35 3.20
C PRO A 153 11.01 -4.00 3.79
N LEU A 154 9.79 -3.94 4.29
CA LEU A 154 9.22 -2.78 4.97
C LEU A 154 10.10 -2.36 6.15
N GLN A 155 10.53 -3.32 6.96
CA GLN A 155 11.39 -3.06 8.12
C GLN A 155 12.64 -2.26 7.71
N ASN A 156 13.31 -2.65 6.62
CA ASN A 156 14.49 -1.95 6.11
C ASN A 156 14.16 -0.55 5.58
N ALA A 157 13.01 -0.39 4.91
CA ALA A 157 12.56 0.91 4.42
C ALA A 157 12.25 1.87 5.59
N LEU A 158 11.77 1.33 6.71
CA LEU A 158 11.41 2.04 7.92
C LEU A 158 12.61 2.27 8.86
N SER A 159 13.65 1.44 8.82
CA SER A 159 14.84 1.56 9.68
C SER A 159 16.03 2.23 8.97
N ALA A 160 15.75 3.16 8.05
CA ALA A 160 16.79 3.84 7.29
C ALA A 160 17.71 4.67 8.20
N ASP A 161 19.02 4.41 8.14
CA ASP A 161 20.04 5.14 8.89
C ASP A 161 20.45 6.42 8.16
N TRP A 162 19.87 7.55 8.59
CA TRP A 162 20.08 8.86 7.99
C TRP A 162 21.44 9.50 8.31
N SER A 163 22.23 8.88 9.21
CA SER A 163 23.61 9.31 9.47
C SER A 163 24.54 9.01 8.29
N LYS A 164 24.18 8.01 7.46
CA LYS A 164 24.97 7.59 6.29
C LYS A 164 25.09 8.72 5.26
N PRO A 165 26.30 8.99 4.72
CA PRO A 165 26.52 10.09 3.77
C PRO A 165 25.59 10.06 2.54
N GLU A 166 25.31 8.86 2.03
CA GLU A 166 24.45 8.61 0.88
C GLU A 166 23.02 9.12 1.12
N LEU A 167 22.43 8.75 2.26
CA LEU A 167 21.07 9.13 2.64
C LEU A 167 20.98 10.57 3.13
N ARG A 168 22.03 11.09 3.79
CA ARG A 168 22.09 12.49 4.24
C ARG A 168 21.98 13.48 3.08
N SER A 169 22.53 13.14 1.90
CA SER A 169 22.36 13.94 0.69
C SER A 169 20.90 14.00 0.22
N ARG A 170 20.19 12.88 0.34
CA ARG A 170 18.77 12.73 -0.02
C ARG A 170 17.88 13.42 1.00
N LEU A 171 18.23 13.45 2.28
CA LEU A 171 17.48 14.14 3.32
C LEU A 171 17.25 15.62 3.00
N ARG A 172 18.28 16.31 2.48
CA ARG A 172 18.18 17.74 2.13
C ARG A 172 17.33 18.06 0.91
N ARG A 173 17.11 17.07 0.04
CA ARG A 173 16.37 17.21 -1.23
C ARG A 173 15.09 16.38 -1.27
N GLY A 174 14.86 15.61 -0.22
CA GLY A 174 13.82 14.61 -0.14
C GLY A 174 12.52 15.21 0.38
N ASP A 175 11.43 14.54 0.04
CA ASP A 175 10.12 14.91 0.54
C ASP A 175 10.01 14.55 2.04
N PRO A 176 9.53 15.47 2.90
CA PRO A 176 9.44 15.23 4.34
C PRO A 176 8.35 14.22 4.73
N SER A 177 7.50 13.80 3.79
CA SER A 177 6.38 12.86 4.00
C SER A 177 6.80 11.55 4.64
N TYR A 178 8.01 11.06 4.38
CA TYR A 178 8.53 9.86 5.05
C TYR A 178 8.55 10.03 6.58
N PHE A 179 9.00 11.18 7.06
CA PHE A 179 9.06 11.46 8.50
C PHE A 179 7.67 11.72 9.09
N VAL A 180 6.78 12.35 8.32
CA VAL A 180 5.37 12.54 8.72
C VAL A 180 4.69 11.18 8.89
N MET A 181 4.83 10.28 7.90
CA MET A 181 4.36 8.89 7.97
C MET A 181 4.93 8.19 9.20
N LYS A 182 6.24 8.31 9.45
CA LYS A 182 6.89 7.72 10.63
C LYS A 182 6.30 8.16 11.95
N ILE A 183 6.08 9.46 12.11
CA ILE A 183 5.46 10.04 13.32
C ILE A 183 4.02 9.52 13.48
N LEU A 184 3.25 9.45 12.40
CA LEU A 184 1.85 8.99 12.43
C LEU A 184 1.75 7.49 12.73
N LEU A 185 2.66 6.67 12.20
CA LEU A 185 2.77 5.25 12.56
C LEU A 185 3.11 5.09 14.04
N ARG A 186 4.13 5.82 14.54
CA ARG A 186 4.49 5.80 15.96
C ARG A 186 3.33 6.25 16.87
N PHE A 187 2.59 7.28 16.47
CA PHE A 187 1.40 7.72 17.19
C PHE A 187 0.37 6.59 17.29
N ARG A 188 0.11 5.87 16.20
CA ARG A 188 -0.82 4.74 16.19
C ARG A 188 -0.34 3.59 17.07
N ASP A 189 0.96 3.30 17.06
CA ASP A 189 1.55 2.24 17.88
C ASP A 189 1.39 2.54 19.38
N GLU A 190 1.68 3.77 19.80
CA GLU A 190 1.61 4.19 21.21
C GLU A 190 0.17 4.40 21.72
N TYR A 191 -0.73 4.96 20.90
CA TYR A 191 -2.06 5.37 21.33
C TYR A 191 -3.19 4.46 20.84
N ASN A 192 -2.90 3.46 20.00
CA ASN A 192 -3.85 2.53 19.41
C ASN A 192 -5.02 3.23 18.66
N ARG A 193 -4.74 4.40 18.07
CA ARG A 193 -5.68 5.20 17.26
C ARG A 193 -4.91 6.18 16.37
N ASN A 194 -5.61 6.79 15.41
CA ASN A 194 -5.07 7.92 14.66
C ASN A 194 -5.33 9.25 15.41
N PRO A 195 -4.61 10.34 15.05
CA PRO A 195 -4.95 11.68 15.51
C PRO A 195 -6.41 12.05 15.16
N ASP A 196 -7.13 12.58 16.14
CA ASP A 196 -8.56 12.88 16.02
C ASP A 196 -8.78 14.41 15.92
N PRO A 197 -9.50 14.90 14.91
CA PRO A 197 -9.89 16.31 14.82
C PRO A 197 -10.57 16.86 16.09
N SER A 198 -11.32 16.04 16.82
CA SER A 198 -11.98 16.39 18.08
C SER A 198 -10.98 16.67 19.20
N ASN A 199 -9.82 16.01 19.19
CA ASN A 199 -8.72 16.21 20.14
C ASN A 199 -7.52 16.94 19.51
N ARG A 200 -7.78 17.78 18.50
CA ARG A 200 -6.71 18.37 17.66
C ARG A 200 -5.59 19.02 18.47
N LYS A 201 -5.91 19.80 19.51
CA LYS A 201 -4.88 20.51 20.30
C LYS A 201 -3.93 19.52 20.99
N GLY A 202 -4.48 18.57 21.75
CA GLY A 202 -3.69 17.58 22.47
C GLY A 202 -2.91 16.66 21.54
N ASP A 203 -3.54 16.17 20.48
CA ASP A 203 -2.85 15.29 19.52
C ASP A 203 -1.74 16.03 18.76
N THR A 204 -1.94 17.31 18.43
CA THR A 204 -0.90 18.12 17.76
C THR A 204 0.33 18.31 18.66
N GLU A 205 0.14 18.52 19.96
CA GLU A 205 1.25 18.65 20.92
C GLU A 205 2.05 17.34 21.00
N VAL A 206 1.37 16.19 21.04
CA VAL A 206 2.01 14.87 21.01
C VAL A 206 2.79 14.66 19.71
N LEU A 207 2.20 14.98 18.56
CA LEU A 207 2.86 14.84 17.25
C LEU A 207 4.12 15.73 17.15
N PHE A 208 4.08 16.97 17.67
CA PHE A 208 5.26 17.83 17.70
C PHE A 208 6.34 17.32 18.63
N ARG A 209 5.97 16.76 19.79
CA ARG A 209 6.93 16.10 20.68
C ARG A 209 7.61 14.92 19.97
N MET A 210 6.84 14.04 19.33
CA MET A 210 7.36 12.89 18.57
C MET A 210 8.27 13.33 17.42
N ARG A 211 7.92 14.41 16.72
CA ARG A 211 8.78 15.02 15.70
C ARG A 211 10.14 15.42 16.28
N ASP A 212 10.13 16.11 17.41
CA ASP A 212 11.36 16.63 18.03
C ASP A 212 12.24 15.52 18.62
N GLU A 213 11.64 14.39 19.00
CA GLU A 213 12.35 13.16 19.37
C GLU A 213 12.98 12.49 18.14
N LEU A 214 12.22 12.33 17.05
CA LEU A 214 12.70 11.69 15.82
C LEU A 214 13.90 12.42 15.18
N VAL A 215 14.01 13.74 15.34
CA VAL A 215 15.16 14.52 14.84
C VAL A 215 16.45 14.22 15.61
N LYS A 216 16.35 13.67 16.84
CA LYS A 216 17.50 13.33 17.68
C LYS A 216 17.99 11.90 17.48
N GLU A 217 17.17 11.04 16.89
CA GLU A 217 17.47 9.65 16.51
C GLU A 217 18.32 9.60 15.22
#